data_AF-A0A934RCV6-F1
#
_entry.id   AF-A0A934RCV6-F1
#
_cell.length_a   1.000
_cell.length_b   1.000
_cell.length_c   1.000
_cell.angle_alpha   90.00
_cell.angle_beta   90.00
_cell.angle_gamma   90.00
#
_symmetry.space_group_name_H-M   'P 1'
#
loop_
_entity.id
_entity.type
_entity.pdbx_description
1 polymer ?
#
loop_
_entity_poly.entity_id
_entity_poly.type
_entity_poly.pdbx_seq_one_letter_code
_entity_poly.pdbx_strand_id
1 'polypeptide(L)'
;MSLTLDQIRAALPEEGLFEGGWQYSPEPLPLTSGERRFLRGLGHPLARFQQACDEVYRRSASGVLPGWIAELLDTGKPTWMVDTQREAGRLGHRPGVIRPDLLLGEEGMSITELDGVPGGLGMTAWLSRLYADAGFDVLGEADGIVKGFRSVLEEDGVVVVSEEAADYQHEMEWLVEAAGGGREVVRAEDFEESDRAVYRFFEWFDWESQPLFRKLAEGSVTGGARLTPPCLPHLEDKLWLALLWTPALKPLWETMLRGSHLKRIRELVPMGWVVDPSPLPPQAALPKLEVHSWDEVAAFSQKERQLVLKISGFHETAWGSRGVFIGHDLPKAEWTERLSHALDDFSQQPWMMQEFRETRVVEHPVFRDDGSVETIRGRVRLCPYYFTDADGRTELGGCLATIAPVDKKKIHGMKDAALVPVC
;
A
#
# COMPACT_ATOMS: atom_id res chain seq x y z
N MET A 1 20.46 16.00 -20.82
CA MET A 1 20.25 14.92 -19.83
C MET A 1 19.24 13.99 -20.44
N SER A 2 19.64 12.76 -20.66
CA SER A 2 18.81 11.66 -21.17
C SER A 2 19.71 10.44 -20.98
N LEU A 3 19.24 9.45 -20.22
CA LEU A 3 19.97 8.19 -20.09
C LEU A 3 19.94 7.48 -21.45
N THR A 4 20.95 6.67 -21.75
CA THR A 4 20.89 5.69 -22.84
C THR A 4 20.50 4.32 -22.28
N LEU A 5 19.89 3.47 -23.10
CA LEU A 5 19.56 2.11 -22.69
C LEU A 5 20.80 1.32 -22.22
N ASP A 6 21.95 1.52 -22.87
CA ASP A 6 23.21 0.89 -22.49
C ASP A 6 23.71 1.36 -21.11
N GLN A 7 23.54 2.64 -20.78
CA GLN A 7 23.89 3.15 -19.45
C GLN A 7 23.03 2.50 -18.37
N ILE A 8 21.73 2.35 -18.62
CA ILE A 8 20.81 1.72 -17.67
C ILE A 8 21.15 0.23 -17.50
N ARG A 9 21.35 -0.50 -18.60
CA ARG A 9 21.72 -1.92 -18.58
C ARG A 9 23.07 -2.16 -17.89
N ALA A 10 24.04 -1.27 -18.10
CA ALA A 10 25.36 -1.36 -17.46
C ALA A 10 25.33 -1.05 -15.96
N ALA A 11 24.33 -0.29 -15.49
CA ALA A 11 24.15 0.05 -14.08
C ALA A 11 23.29 -0.95 -13.31
N LEU A 12 22.61 -1.87 -14.00
CA LEU A 12 21.77 -2.88 -13.38
C LEU A 12 22.64 -3.94 -12.69
N PRO A 13 22.30 -4.40 -11.47
CA PRO A 13 22.97 -5.53 -10.84
C PRO A 13 22.93 -6.79 -11.72
N GLU A 14 23.90 -7.68 -11.58
CA GLU A 14 24.00 -8.91 -12.38
C GLU A 14 22.80 -9.84 -12.15
N GLU A 15 22.34 -9.92 -10.90
CA GLU A 15 21.15 -10.65 -10.47
C GLU A 15 19.83 -9.96 -10.87
N GLY A 16 19.92 -8.71 -11.34
CA GLY A 16 18.76 -7.83 -11.54
C GLY A 16 18.22 -7.27 -10.22
N LEU A 17 17.04 -6.65 -10.28
CA LEU A 17 16.36 -6.07 -9.10
C LEU A 17 14.97 -6.66 -8.88
N PHE A 18 14.30 -7.11 -9.93
CA PHE A 18 12.92 -7.57 -9.84
C PHE A 18 12.62 -8.59 -10.94
N GLU A 19 11.94 -9.68 -10.59
CA GLU A 19 11.56 -10.71 -11.55
C GLU A 19 10.42 -10.26 -12.47
N GLY A 20 10.48 -10.62 -13.74
CA GLY A 20 9.40 -10.31 -14.68
C GLY A 20 9.56 -9.01 -15.49
N GLY A 21 10.58 -8.19 -15.23
CA GLY A 21 11.02 -7.10 -16.14
C GLY A 21 10.05 -5.91 -16.28
N TRP A 22 10.57 -4.79 -16.81
CA TRP A 22 9.83 -3.56 -17.07
C TRP A 22 10.44 -2.78 -18.24
N GLN A 23 9.73 -1.77 -18.73
CA GLN A 23 10.26 -0.86 -19.75
C GLN A 23 11.13 0.23 -19.11
N TYR A 24 12.34 0.40 -19.65
CA TYR A 24 13.23 1.48 -19.27
C TYR A 24 12.85 2.78 -19.98
N SER A 25 13.21 3.92 -19.37
CA SER A 25 12.96 5.24 -19.96
C SER A 25 14.22 6.10 -19.96
N PRO A 26 14.43 6.96 -20.98
CA PRO A 26 15.51 7.93 -20.94
C PRO A 26 15.35 9.01 -19.85
N GLU A 27 14.13 9.21 -19.33
CA GLU A 27 13.76 10.36 -18.48
C GLU A 27 12.83 9.93 -17.34
N PRO A 28 12.90 10.57 -16.16
CA PRO A 28 11.97 10.31 -15.06
C PRO A 28 10.58 10.88 -15.38
N LEU A 29 9.54 10.51 -14.63
CA LEU A 29 8.21 11.09 -14.82
C LEU A 29 8.17 12.53 -14.26
N PRO A 30 7.95 13.57 -15.08
CA PRO A 30 7.83 14.93 -14.58
C PRO A 30 6.48 15.16 -13.90
N LEU A 31 6.52 15.69 -12.68
CA LEU A 31 5.35 16.21 -11.99
C LEU A 31 5.40 17.73 -11.88
N THR A 32 4.22 18.34 -11.85
CA THR A 32 4.10 19.78 -11.59
C THR A 32 4.65 20.14 -10.20
N SER A 33 5.06 21.39 -10.02
CA SER A 33 5.52 21.88 -8.71
C SER A 33 4.46 21.73 -7.60
N GLY A 34 3.18 21.81 -7.96
CA GLY A 34 2.05 21.57 -7.07
C GLY A 34 1.96 20.11 -6.61
N GLU A 35 2.06 19.16 -7.54
CA GLU A 35 2.04 17.72 -7.25
C GLU A 35 3.25 17.30 -6.40
N ARG A 36 4.46 17.81 -6.71
CA ARG A 36 5.65 17.55 -5.89
C ARG A 36 5.51 18.08 -4.48
N ARG A 37 4.98 19.29 -4.32
CA ARG A 37 4.70 19.88 -2.99
C ARG A 37 3.63 19.08 -2.24
N PHE A 38 2.61 18.61 -2.94
CA PHE A 38 1.56 17.78 -2.36
C PHE A 38 2.16 16.48 -1.79
N LEU A 39 2.96 15.75 -2.58
CA LEU A 39 3.62 14.52 -2.14
C LEU A 39 4.54 14.76 -0.94
N ARG A 40 5.41 15.79 -0.99
CA ARG A 40 6.28 16.14 0.15
C ARG A 40 5.50 16.42 1.44
N GLY A 41 4.30 16.99 1.33
CA GLY A 41 3.45 17.34 2.46
C GLY A 41 2.45 16.26 2.90
N LEU A 42 2.47 15.07 2.31
CA LEU A 42 1.46 14.03 2.53
C LEU A 42 1.83 13.04 3.65
N GLY A 43 3.12 12.78 3.87
CA GLY A 43 3.59 11.78 4.84
C GLY A 43 3.07 11.98 6.26
N HIS A 44 3.20 13.19 6.81
CA HIS A 44 2.74 13.47 8.18
C HIS A 44 1.22 13.30 8.36
N PRO A 45 0.33 13.83 7.48
CA PRO A 45 -1.09 13.50 7.50
C PRO A 45 -1.40 12.01 7.49
N LEU A 46 -0.71 11.21 6.65
CA LEU A 46 -0.91 9.76 6.59
C LEU A 46 -0.48 9.07 7.88
N ALA A 47 0.67 9.42 8.44
CA ALA A 47 1.12 8.88 9.72
C ALA A 47 0.15 9.18 10.86
N ARG A 48 -0.46 10.38 10.87
CA ARG A 48 -1.50 10.73 11.86
C ARG A 48 -2.80 9.98 11.61
N PHE A 49 -3.15 9.70 10.36
CA PHE A 49 -4.30 8.87 10.04
C PHE A 49 -4.11 7.43 10.53
N GLN A 50 -2.96 6.78 10.25
CA GLN A 50 -2.66 5.44 10.78
C GLN A 50 -2.64 5.41 12.30
N GLN A 51 -2.07 6.42 12.96
CA GLN A 51 -2.11 6.54 14.42
C GLN A 51 -3.55 6.61 14.94
N ALA A 52 -4.41 7.39 14.27
CA ALA A 52 -5.82 7.47 14.64
C ALA A 52 -6.54 6.13 14.44
N CYS A 53 -6.26 5.41 13.34
CA CYS A 53 -6.77 4.06 13.10
C CYS A 53 -6.41 3.09 14.24
N ASP A 54 -5.14 3.03 14.67
CA ASP A 54 -4.71 2.19 15.80
C ASP A 54 -5.44 2.56 17.10
N GLU A 55 -5.55 3.86 17.40
CA GLU A 55 -6.27 4.31 18.60
C GLU A 55 -7.76 3.94 18.54
N VAL A 56 -8.43 4.10 17.39
CA VAL A 56 -9.84 3.68 17.21
C VAL A 56 -9.98 2.18 17.44
N TYR A 57 -9.13 1.36 16.82
CA TYR A 57 -9.14 -0.09 16.99
C TYR A 57 -8.97 -0.48 18.47
N ARG A 58 -7.92 0.01 19.13
CA ARG A 58 -7.64 -0.33 20.54
C ARG A 58 -8.74 0.12 21.50
N ARG A 59 -9.35 1.28 21.26
CA ARG A 59 -10.47 1.76 22.08
C ARG A 59 -11.75 0.95 21.84
N SER A 60 -11.97 0.45 20.62
CA SER A 60 -13.06 -0.49 20.33
C SER A 60 -12.80 -1.84 21.01
N ALA A 61 -11.60 -2.40 20.87
CA ALA A 61 -11.21 -3.67 21.47
C ALA A 61 -11.24 -3.67 23.01
N SER A 62 -11.00 -2.52 23.65
CA SER A 62 -11.11 -2.35 25.11
C SER A 62 -12.51 -1.96 25.61
N GLY A 63 -13.51 -1.83 24.71
CA GLY A 63 -14.89 -1.50 25.06
C GLY A 63 -15.17 -0.02 25.35
N VAL A 64 -14.19 0.87 25.08
CA VAL A 64 -14.36 2.33 25.21
C VAL A 64 -15.15 2.92 24.04
N LEU A 65 -14.96 2.36 22.85
CA LEU A 65 -15.77 2.63 21.66
C LEU A 65 -16.66 1.40 21.36
N PRO A 66 -17.68 1.52 20.48
CA PRO A 66 -18.47 0.37 20.07
C PRO A 66 -17.60 -0.79 19.57
N GLY A 67 -17.88 -2.02 20.03
CA GLY A 67 -17.07 -3.21 19.76
C GLY A 67 -17.03 -3.64 18.29
N TRP A 68 -18.07 -3.30 17.52
CA TRP A 68 -18.21 -3.70 16.11
C TRP A 68 -17.03 -3.29 15.23
N ILE A 69 -16.28 -2.23 15.59
CA ILE A 69 -15.15 -1.75 14.79
C ILE A 69 -13.99 -2.75 14.87
N ALA A 70 -13.62 -3.17 16.08
CA ALA A 70 -12.59 -4.19 16.28
C ALA A 70 -13.07 -5.55 15.77
N GLU A 71 -14.33 -5.93 16.04
CA GLU A 71 -14.93 -7.18 15.53
C GLU A 71 -14.82 -7.27 14.00
N LEU A 72 -15.19 -6.21 13.28
CA LEU A 72 -15.07 -6.13 11.82
C LEU A 72 -13.61 -6.28 11.35
N LEU A 73 -12.68 -5.59 12.01
CA LEU A 73 -11.26 -5.61 11.64
C LEU A 73 -10.56 -6.91 12.04
N ASP A 74 -11.13 -7.69 12.95
CA ASP A 74 -10.59 -8.98 13.38
C ASP A 74 -11.18 -10.17 12.60
N THR A 75 -12.24 -9.95 11.81
CA THR A 75 -12.82 -10.97 10.92
C THR A 75 -11.75 -11.60 10.03
N GLY A 76 -11.77 -12.94 9.93
CA GLY A 76 -10.83 -13.74 9.15
C GLY A 76 -9.46 -13.96 9.81
N LYS A 77 -9.15 -13.24 10.90
CA LYS A 77 -7.83 -13.31 11.56
C LYS A 77 -7.82 -14.36 12.68
N PRO A 78 -6.74 -15.14 12.83
CA PRO A 78 -6.66 -16.15 13.87
C PRO A 78 -6.56 -15.52 15.26
N THR A 79 -7.15 -16.18 16.27
CA THR A 79 -7.22 -15.65 17.65
C THR A 79 -5.87 -15.25 18.22
N TRP A 80 -4.82 -16.05 17.98
CA TRP A 80 -3.47 -15.74 18.48
C TRP A 80 -2.96 -14.39 17.97
N MET A 81 -3.25 -14.04 16.72
CA MET A 81 -2.80 -12.80 16.09
C MET A 81 -3.60 -11.62 16.62
N VAL A 82 -4.92 -11.82 16.80
CA VAL A 82 -5.82 -10.84 17.43
C VAL A 82 -5.37 -10.53 18.85
N ASP A 83 -5.01 -11.55 19.63
CA ASP A 83 -4.52 -11.38 21.00
C ASP A 83 -3.16 -10.66 21.00
N THR A 84 -2.23 -11.07 20.14
CA THR A 84 -0.87 -10.50 20.02
C THR A 84 -0.90 -9.00 19.71
N GLN A 85 -1.72 -8.55 18.75
CA GLN A 85 -1.77 -7.12 18.38
C GLN A 85 -2.36 -6.23 19.50
N ARG A 86 -3.17 -6.81 20.40
CA ARG A 86 -3.82 -6.13 21.52
C ARG A 86 -2.96 -6.04 22.77
N GLU A 87 -1.85 -6.78 22.84
CA GLU A 87 -0.97 -6.77 24.00
C GLU A 87 -0.40 -5.37 24.30
N ALA A 88 -0.19 -5.08 25.59
CA ALA A 88 0.24 -3.76 26.04
C ALA A 88 1.62 -3.35 25.47
N GLY A 89 2.51 -4.32 25.23
CA GLY A 89 3.81 -4.06 24.60
C GLY A 89 3.71 -3.57 23.14
N ARG A 90 2.52 -3.62 22.52
CA ARG A 90 2.26 -3.05 21.19
C ARG A 90 1.81 -1.60 21.20
N LEU A 91 1.48 -1.03 22.36
CA LEU A 91 1.03 0.35 22.44
C LEU A 91 2.08 1.29 21.84
N GLY A 92 1.64 2.17 20.94
CA GLY A 92 2.48 3.17 20.29
C GLY A 92 3.39 2.65 19.17
N HIS A 93 3.45 1.33 18.95
CA HIS A 93 4.15 0.76 17.80
C HIS A 93 3.35 1.03 16.52
N ARG A 94 4.05 1.19 15.40
CA ARG A 94 3.48 1.47 14.08
C ARG A 94 4.44 1.01 12.99
N PRO A 95 3.96 0.76 11.76
CA PRO A 95 4.84 0.57 10.62
C PRO A 95 5.83 1.73 10.47
N GLY A 96 7.11 1.40 10.27
CA GLY A 96 8.15 2.40 10.03
C GLY A 96 8.09 2.99 8.61
N VAL A 97 7.47 2.27 7.67
CA VAL A 97 7.29 2.70 6.28
C VAL A 97 5.81 2.85 5.99
N ILE A 98 5.47 3.89 5.24
CA ILE A 98 4.11 4.17 4.76
C ILE A 98 4.18 4.37 3.25
N ARG A 99 3.53 3.51 2.48
CA ARG A 99 3.40 3.66 1.02
C ARG A 99 1.93 3.72 0.62
N PRO A 100 1.37 4.90 0.32
CA PRO A 100 0.09 4.97 -0.35
C PRO A 100 0.28 4.64 -1.84
N ASP A 101 -0.62 3.83 -2.39
CA ASP A 101 -0.72 3.67 -3.85
C ASP A 101 -1.67 4.75 -4.38
N LEU A 102 -1.15 5.67 -5.18
CA LEU A 102 -1.86 6.87 -5.64
C LEU A 102 -2.13 6.84 -7.14
N LEU A 103 -3.39 6.90 -7.54
CA LEU A 103 -3.80 7.15 -8.90
C LEU A 103 -3.64 8.63 -9.23
N LEU A 104 -2.93 8.93 -10.31
CA LEU A 104 -2.77 10.30 -10.81
C LEU A 104 -3.96 10.67 -11.70
N GLY A 105 -4.91 11.45 -11.18
CA GLY A 105 -6.10 11.93 -11.89
C GLY A 105 -5.93 13.33 -12.48
N GLU A 106 -6.95 13.78 -13.22
CA GLU A 106 -7.01 15.14 -13.78
C GLU A 106 -7.20 16.21 -12.68
N GLU A 107 -8.05 15.91 -11.68
CA GLU A 107 -8.42 16.84 -10.60
C GLU A 107 -7.56 16.68 -9.34
N GLY A 108 -6.66 15.70 -9.32
CA GLY A 108 -5.83 15.38 -8.16
C GLY A 108 -5.47 13.91 -8.06
N MET A 109 -4.85 13.53 -6.94
CA MET A 109 -4.46 12.15 -6.67
C MET A 109 -5.54 11.44 -5.85
N SER A 110 -5.67 10.13 -6.03
CA SER A 110 -6.58 9.30 -5.22
C SER A 110 -5.90 8.05 -4.71
N ILE A 111 -6.07 7.73 -3.43
CA ILE A 111 -5.48 6.52 -2.83
C ILE A 111 -6.30 5.27 -3.17
N THR A 112 -5.62 4.18 -3.49
CA THR A 112 -6.24 2.86 -3.68
C THR A 112 -5.97 1.92 -2.53
N GLU A 113 -4.83 2.11 -1.86
CA GLU A 113 -4.31 1.27 -0.79
C GLU A 113 -3.26 2.04 0.04
N LEU A 114 -3.09 1.65 1.29
CA LEU A 114 -2.05 2.14 2.18
C LEU A 114 -1.27 0.95 2.74
N ASP A 115 -0.03 0.80 2.30
CA ASP A 115 0.82 -0.36 2.57
C ASP A 115 1.86 -0.03 3.67
N GLY A 116 2.04 -0.98 4.59
CA GLY A 116 3.01 -0.93 5.70
C GLY A 116 4.22 -1.85 5.50
N VAL A 117 4.17 -2.77 4.54
CA VAL A 117 5.24 -3.73 4.16
C VAL A 117 5.56 -3.57 2.66
N PRO A 118 5.85 -2.35 2.17
CA PRO A 118 5.89 -2.13 0.74
C PRO A 118 7.11 -2.71 0.04
N GLY A 119 6.89 -3.48 -1.02
CA GLY A 119 7.91 -3.74 -2.05
C GLY A 119 8.24 -2.53 -2.92
N GLY A 120 9.25 -2.66 -3.78
CA GLY A 120 9.71 -1.62 -4.70
C GLY A 120 10.70 -0.63 -4.08
N LEU A 121 11.13 -0.81 -2.83
CA LEU A 121 12.05 0.09 -2.14
C LEU A 121 13.43 0.09 -2.81
N GLY A 122 14.03 -1.09 -3.00
CA GLY A 122 15.35 -1.23 -3.63
C GLY A 122 15.33 -0.76 -5.09
N MET A 123 14.28 -1.12 -5.84
CA MET A 123 14.06 -0.61 -7.19
C MET A 123 14.01 0.92 -7.24
N THR A 124 13.24 1.53 -6.35
CA THR A 124 13.10 3.00 -6.29
C THR A 124 14.42 3.66 -5.92
N ALA A 125 15.15 3.10 -4.97
CA ALA A 125 16.45 3.60 -4.54
C ALA A 125 17.49 3.55 -5.68
N TRP A 126 17.58 2.43 -6.40
CA TRP A 126 18.48 2.28 -7.54
C TRP A 126 18.14 3.26 -8.67
N LEU A 127 16.85 3.33 -9.05
CA LEU A 127 16.37 4.30 -10.05
C LEU A 127 16.68 5.74 -9.62
N SER A 128 16.43 6.09 -8.35
CA SER A 128 16.71 7.44 -7.84
C SER A 128 18.18 7.82 -7.99
N ARG A 129 19.12 6.93 -7.64
CA ARG A 129 20.56 7.16 -7.84
C ARG A 129 20.91 7.31 -9.31
N LEU A 130 20.49 6.36 -10.14
CA LEU A 130 20.79 6.34 -11.57
C LEU A 130 20.35 7.63 -12.28
N TYR A 131 19.13 8.09 -12.03
CA TYR A 131 18.60 9.30 -12.65
C TYR A 131 19.19 10.58 -12.02
N ALA A 132 19.47 10.59 -10.71
CA ALA A 132 20.15 11.73 -10.09
C ALA A 132 21.59 11.90 -10.63
N ASP A 133 22.34 10.81 -10.83
CA ASP A 133 23.69 10.83 -11.43
C ASP A 133 23.67 11.31 -12.88
N ALA A 134 22.57 11.06 -13.60
CA ALA A 134 22.32 11.61 -14.93
C ALA A 134 21.92 13.10 -14.92
N GLY A 135 21.76 13.71 -13.74
CA GLY A 135 21.51 15.13 -13.52
C GLY A 135 20.05 15.52 -13.26
N PHE A 136 19.13 14.56 -13.10
CA PHE A 136 17.73 14.86 -12.85
C PHE A 136 17.46 15.23 -11.38
N ASP A 137 16.54 16.18 -11.14
CA ASP A 137 16.04 16.57 -9.81
C ASP A 137 15.00 15.55 -9.32
N VAL A 138 15.47 14.38 -8.89
CA VAL A 138 14.59 13.28 -8.45
C VAL A 138 13.91 13.61 -7.11
N LEU A 139 12.61 13.38 -7.03
CA LEU A 139 11.81 13.54 -5.82
C LEU A 139 12.26 12.54 -4.74
N GLY A 140 12.80 13.07 -3.64
CA GLY A 140 13.39 12.27 -2.55
C GLY A 140 14.92 12.23 -2.59
N GLU A 141 15.56 12.88 -3.57
CA GLU A 141 17.01 12.87 -3.80
C GLU A 141 17.53 11.46 -4.15
N ALA A 142 18.83 11.36 -4.48
CA ALA A 142 19.48 10.11 -4.88
C ALA A 142 19.38 9.02 -3.79
N ASP A 143 19.57 9.39 -2.53
CA ASP A 143 19.72 8.46 -1.40
C ASP A 143 18.55 8.48 -0.40
N GLY A 144 17.43 9.13 -0.71
CA GLY A 144 16.34 9.31 0.25
C GLY A 144 15.75 7.99 0.74
N ILE A 145 15.54 7.01 -0.14
CA ILE A 145 15.07 5.67 0.23
C ILE A 145 16.08 4.96 1.15
N VAL A 146 17.37 5.01 0.82
CA VAL A 146 18.43 4.34 1.61
C VAL A 146 18.56 4.98 3.00
N LYS A 147 18.53 6.32 3.07
CA LYS A 147 18.52 7.06 4.35
C LYS A 147 17.29 6.73 5.18
N GLY A 148 16.12 6.65 4.55
CA GLY A 148 14.88 6.25 5.20
C GLY A 148 14.90 4.80 5.70
N PHE A 149 15.41 3.87 4.90
CA PHE A 149 15.52 2.47 5.30
C PHE A 149 16.43 2.29 6.53
N ARG A 150 17.54 3.02 6.60
CA ARG A 150 18.42 3.07 7.78
C ARG A 150 17.73 3.61 9.04
N SER A 151 16.66 4.40 8.92
CA SER A 151 15.93 4.91 10.09
C SER A 151 14.91 3.91 10.65
N VAL A 152 14.55 2.88 9.87
CA VAL A 152 13.57 1.86 10.27
C VAL A 152 14.20 0.52 10.65
N LEU A 153 15.40 0.22 10.14
CA LEU A 153 16.17 -0.98 10.48
C LEU A 153 17.55 -0.61 11.03
N GLU A 154 17.88 -1.13 12.21
CA GLU A 154 19.13 -0.89 12.94
C GLU A 154 20.35 -1.48 12.23
N GLU A 155 21.56 -1.15 12.70
CA GLU A 155 22.79 -1.38 11.94
C GLU A 155 23.06 -2.83 11.59
N ASP A 156 22.85 -3.82 12.42
CA ASP A 156 23.07 -5.23 12.12
C ASP A 156 21.74 -5.96 11.90
N GLY A 157 20.69 -5.26 11.46
CA GLY A 157 19.36 -5.84 11.29
C GLY A 157 19.27 -6.89 10.17
N VAL A 158 18.24 -7.74 10.23
CA VAL A 158 17.98 -8.78 9.23
C VAL A 158 16.67 -8.47 8.52
N VAL A 159 16.67 -8.48 7.19
CA VAL A 159 15.44 -8.52 6.38
C VAL A 159 15.05 -9.98 6.18
N VAL A 160 13.84 -10.36 6.59
CA VAL A 160 13.32 -11.72 6.44
C VAL A 160 12.28 -11.73 5.33
N VAL A 161 12.58 -12.41 4.22
CA VAL A 161 11.75 -12.47 3.00
C VAL A 161 11.05 -13.83 2.93
N SER A 162 9.71 -13.86 2.81
CA SER A 162 8.98 -15.12 2.60
C SER A 162 9.05 -15.60 1.16
N GLU A 163 8.71 -16.87 0.93
CA GLU A 163 8.56 -17.42 -0.43
C GLU A 163 7.52 -16.65 -1.27
N GLU A 164 6.39 -16.23 -0.68
CA GLU A 164 5.38 -15.41 -1.38
C GLU A 164 5.96 -14.05 -1.85
N ALA A 165 7.01 -13.57 -1.17
CA ALA A 165 7.69 -12.32 -1.48
C ALA A 165 9.02 -12.52 -2.22
N ALA A 166 9.31 -13.72 -2.74
CA ALA A 166 10.60 -14.07 -3.35
C ALA A 166 10.98 -13.17 -4.54
N ASP A 167 10.00 -12.67 -5.31
CA ASP A 167 10.22 -11.74 -6.43
C ASP A 167 10.95 -10.44 -6.02
N TYR A 168 10.93 -10.10 -4.73
CA TYR A 168 11.57 -8.91 -4.16
C TYR A 168 12.93 -9.18 -3.51
N GLN A 169 13.41 -10.44 -3.50
CA GLN A 169 14.65 -10.82 -2.85
C GLN A 169 15.83 -9.95 -3.32
N HIS A 170 16.03 -9.83 -4.63
CA HIS A 170 17.17 -9.11 -5.20
C HIS A 170 17.11 -7.59 -4.96
N GLU A 171 15.93 -6.97 -4.98
CA GLU A 171 15.85 -5.55 -4.61
C GLU A 171 16.16 -5.32 -3.12
N MET A 172 15.80 -6.25 -2.26
CA MET A 172 16.11 -6.16 -0.83
C MET A 172 17.60 -6.35 -0.58
N GLU A 173 18.23 -7.31 -1.26
CA GLU A 173 19.68 -7.53 -1.20
C GLU A 173 20.43 -6.28 -1.62
N TRP A 174 20.05 -5.68 -2.75
CA TRP A 174 20.62 -4.43 -3.23
C TRP A 174 20.41 -3.28 -2.23
N LEU A 175 19.19 -3.15 -1.67
CA LEU A 175 18.87 -2.09 -0.71
C LEU A 175 19.70 -2.22 0.57
N VAL A 176 19.86 -3.45 1.07
CA VAL A 176 20.65 -3.76 2.26
C VAL A 176 22.13 -3.49 2.03
N GLU A 177 22.68 -3.89 0.87
CA GLU A 177 24.06 -3.55 0.50
C GLU A 177 24.25 -2.03 0.42
N ALA A 178 23.35 -1.32 -0.26
CA ALA A 178 23.36 0.14 -0.35
C ALA A 178 23.24 0.84 1.01
N ALA A 179 22.49 0.24 1.95
CA ALA A 179 22.36 0.73 3.32
C ALA A 179 23.61 0.43 4.16
N GLY A 180 24.32 -0.67 3.91
CA GLY A 180 25.52 -1.09 4.63
C GLY A 180 25.26 -1.40 6.12
N GLY A 181 26.32 -1.37 6.93
CA GLY A 181 26.24 -1.52 8.39
C GLY A 181 26.23 -2.96 8.91
N GLY A 182 26.33 -3.97 8.05
CA GLY A 182 26.25 -5.39 8.45
C GLY A 182 24.83 -5.96 8.43
N ARG A 183 23.87 -5.21 7.87
CA ARG A 183 22.52 -5.71 7.56
C ARG A 183 22.62 -6.85 6.54
N GLU A 184 21.67 -7.78 6.60
CA GLU A 184 21.59 -8.89 5.63
C GLU A 184 20.14 -9.19 5.25
N VAL A 185 19.97 -9.92 4.16
CA VAL A 185 18.69 -10.48 3.73
C VAL A 185 18.75 -11.98 3.91
N VAL A 186 17.74 -12.57 4.54
CA VAL A 186 17.62 -14.00 4.78
C VAL A 186 16.24 -14.45 4.34
N ARG A 187 16.18 -15.61 3.68
CA ARG A 187 14.92 -16.27 3.35
C ARG A 187 14.26 -16.77 4.63
N ALA A 188 12.93 -16.66 4.73
CA ALA A 188 12.20 -17.04 5.92
C ALA A 188 12.42 -18.51 6.34
N GLU A 189 12.64 -19.41 5.37
CA GLU A 189 12.93 -20.82 5.60
C GLU A 189 14.27 -21.05 6.33
N ASP A 190 15.23 -20.14 6.10
CA ASP A 190 16.61 -20.25 6.59
C ASP A 190 16.85 -19.38 7.83
N PHE A 191 15.87 -18.58 8.25
CA PHE A 191 16.01 -17.68 9.38
C PHE A 191 15.92 -18.44 10.71
N GLU A 192 17.00 -18.39 11.48
CA GLU A 192 17.01 -18.85 12.87
C GLU A 192 16.72 -17.67 13.82
N GLU A 193 15.99 -17.95 14.91
CA GLU A 193 15.68 -16.93 15.93
C GLU A 193 16.98 -16.28 16.44
N SER A 194 16.99 -14.95 16.42
CA SER A 194 18.13 -14.15 16.89
C SER A 194 17.64 -12.93 17.66
N ASP A 195 18.53 -12.31 18.44
CA ASP A 195 18.24 -11.06 19.16
C ASP A 195 18.30 -9.81 18.27
N ARG A 196 18.60 -9.98 16.98
CA ARG A 196 18.78 -8.87 16.02
C ARG A 196 17.43 -8.24 15.66
N ALA A 197 17.45 -6.96 15.29
CA ALA A 197 16.25 -6.32 14.74
C ALA A 197 15.85 -6.99 13.42
N VAL A 198 14.57 -7.34 13.28
CA VAL A 198 14.01 -8.00 12.11
C VAL A 198 13.13 -7.01 11.35
N TYR A 199 13.48 -6.77 10.09
CA TYR A 199 12.59 -6.19 9.10
C TYR A 199 11.83 -7.32 8.42
N ARG A 200 10.55 -7.49 8.73
CA ARG A 200 9.74 -8.48 8.01
C ARG A 200 9.41 -7.99 6.61
N PHE A 201 9.59 -8.88 5.66
CA PHE A 201 9.15 -8.72 4.29
C PHE A 201 8.26 -9.92 3.92
N PHE A 202 7.17 -10.02 4.67
CA PHE A 202 6.10 -10.99 4.49
C PHE A 202 4.79 -10.39 5.04
N GLU A 203 3.68 -10.87 4.51
CA GLU A 203 2.33 -10.42 4.85
C GLU A 203 1.71 -11.28 5.95
N TRP A 204 0.87 -10.71 6.81
CA TRP A 204 0.27 -11.50 7.89
C TRP A 204 -0.77 -12.52 7.42
N PHE A 205 -1.35 -12.39 6.22
CA PHE A 205 -2.21 -13.44 5.69
C PHE A 205 -1.42 -14.71 5.38
N ASP A 206 -0.12 -14.59 5.08
CA ASP A 206 0.79 -15.70 4.78
C ASP A 206 1.40 -16.32 6.04
N TRP A 207 0.85 -16.02 7.23
CA TRP A 207 1.44 -16.46 8.50
C TRP A 207 1.57 -18.00 8.63
N GLU A 208 0.74 -18.77 7.92
CA GLU A 208 0.74 -20.25 7.95
C GLU A 208 1.88 -20.87 7.13
N SER A 209 2.51 -20.12 6.22
CA SER A 209 3.60 -20.64 5.39
C SER A 209 4.84 -20.96 6.21
N GLN A 210 5.05 -20.24 7.31
CA GLN A 210 6.19 -20.42 8.20
C GLN A 210 5.81 -20.37 9.70
N PRO A 211 6.03 -21.46 10.47
CA PRO A 211 5.78 -21.47 11.91
C PRO A 211 6.51 -20.36 12.69
N LEU A 212 7.64 -19.89 12.15
CA LEU A 212 8.46 -18.81 12.69
C LEU A 212 7.71 -17.46 12.77
N PHE A 213 6.79 -17.17 11.85
CA PHE A 213 6.14 -15.86 11.80
C PHE A 213 5.31 -15.57 13.04
N ARG A 214 4.59 -16.58 13.54
CA ARG A 214 3.88 -16.49 14.82
C ARG A 214 4.83 -16.25 15.98
N LYS A 215 5.96 -16.96 16.02
CA LYS A 215 6.95 -16.78 17.10
C LYS A 215 7.58 -15.39 17.09
N LEU A 216 7.88 -14.84 15.91
CA LEU A 216 8.39 -13.47 15.78
C LEU A 216 7.35 -12.44 16.26
N ALA A 217 6.08 -12.66 15.94
CA ALA A 217 4.99 -11.82 16.41
C ALA A 217 4.83 -11.87 17.94
N GLU A 218 4.81 -13.05 18.56
CA GLU A 218 4.67 -13.21 20.01
C GLU A 218 5.94 -12.73 20.76
N GLY A 219 7.13 -13.13 20.28
CA GLY A 219 8.42 -12.81 20.91
C GLY A 219 8.74 -11.32 20.93
N SER A 220 8.37 -10.59 19.87
CA SER A 220 8.62 -9.13 19.80
C SER A 220 7.70 -8.29 20.69
N VAL A 221 6.71 -8.89 21.39
CA VAL A 221 5.98 -8.17 22.44
C VAL A 221 6.73 -8.16 23.78
N THR A 222 7.44 -9.25 24.08
CA THR A 222 8.07 -9.47 25.39
C THR A 222 9.45 -8.82 25.54
N GLY A 223 9.87 -8.01 24.55
CA GLY A 223 11.16 -7.32 24.54
C GLY A 223 12.31 -8.12 23.92
N GLY A 224 12.01 -9.18 23.16
CA GLY A 224 12.99 -9.87 22.31
C GLY A 224 13.38 -9.06 21.07
N ALA A 225 13.66 -9.73 19.95
CA ALA A 225 13.96 -9.10 18.66
C ALA A 225 12.94 -8.04 18.27
N ARG A 226 13.42 -6.86 17.86
CA ARG A 226 12.57 -5.77 17.38
C ARG A 226 12.01 -6.13 16.00
N LEU A 227 10.70 -6.34 15.91
CA LEU A 227 10.02 -6.62 14.64
C LEU A 227 9.45 -5.34 14.03
N THR A 228 9.90 -4.99 12.82
CA THR A 228 9.37 -3.87 12.04
C THR A 228 9.02 -4.34 10.61
N PRO A 229 7.91 -3.90 10.02
CA PRO A 229 6.72 -3.39 10.71
C PRO A 229 6.17 -4.39 11.75
N PRO A 230 5.51 -3.94 12.83
CA PRO A 230 5.00 -4.82 13.89
C PRO A 230 3.82 -5.69 13.42
N CYS A 231 3.42 -6.66 14.25
CA CYS A 231 2.18 -7.42 14.05
C CYS A 231 0.96 -6.59 14.44
N LEU A 232 0.46 -5.81 13.47
CA LEU A 232 -0.74 -4.96 13.59
C LEU A 232 -1.62 -5.15 12.34
N PRO A 233 -2.20 -6.36 12.13
CA PRO A 233 -2.93 -6.68 10.90
C PRO A 233 -4.15 -5.77 10.67
N HIS A 234 -4.70 -5.14 11.71
CA HIS A 234 -5.75 -4.15 11.53
C HIS A 234 -5.27 -2.92 10.73
N LEU A 235 -3.99 -2.54 10.78
CA LEU A 235 -3.44 -1.40 10.02
C LEU A 235 -3.08 -1.74 8.57
N GLU A 236 -3.00 -3.01 8.23
CA GLU A 236 -2.79 -3.51 6.85
C GLU A 236 -4.11 -3.64 6.09
N ASP A 237 -5.24 -3.43 6.77
CA ASP A 237 -6.56 -3.61 6.18
C ASP A 237 -7.04 -2.36 5.41
N LYS A 238 -7.48 -2.58 4.16
CA LYS A 238 -8.08 -1.58 3.27
C LYS A 238 -9.39 -1.00 3.83
N LEU A 239 -10.07 -1.71 4.74
CA LEU A 239 -11.32 -1.29 5.36
C LEU A 239 -11.26 0.11 5.99
N TRP A 240 -10.09 0.58 6.45
CA TRP A 240 -9.93 1.94 6.98
C TRP A 240 -10.32 3.03 5.98
N LEU A 241 -10.14 2.78 4.68
CA LEU A 241 -10.56 3.72 3.64
C LEU A 241 -12.09 3.85 3.58
N ALA A 242 -12.83 2.77 3.84
CA ALA A 242 -14.29 2.81 3.96
C ALA A 242 -14.74 3.39 5.31
N LEU A 243 -14.10 3.00 6.41
CA LEU A 243 -14.41 3.45 7.78
C LEU A 243 -14.21 4.97 7.97
N LEU A 244 -13.31 5.58 7.19
CA LEU A 244 -13.16 7.04 7.13
C LEU A 244 -14.48 7.75 6.80
N TRP A 245 -15.31 7.13 5.96
CA TRP A 245 -16.56 7.67 5.45
C TRP A 245 -17.80 7.22 6.24
N THR A 246 -17.65 6.27 7.16
CA THR A 246 -18.76 5.80 8.01
C THR A 246 -19.33 6.95 8.85
N PRO A 247 -20.64 7.29 8.72
CA PRO A 247 -21.22 8.44 9.41
C PRO A 247 -21.07 8.39 10.93
N ALA A 248 -21.17 7.21 11.53
CA ALA A 248 -21.01 7.01 12.97
C ALA A 248 -19.61 7.36 13.50
N LEU A 249 -18.58 7.30 12.65
CA LEU A 249 -17.19 7.61 13.02
C LEU A 249 -16.81 9.06 12.72
N LYS A 250 -17.67 9.84 12.06
CA LYS A 250 -17.37 11.24 11.68
C LYS A 250 -16.93 12.11 12.87
N PRO A 251 -17.66 12.16 14.02
CA PRO A 251 -17.25 13.01 15.15
C PRO A 251 -15.93 12.55 15.77
N LEU A 252 -15.65 11.25 15.71
CA LEU A 252 -14.42 10.65 16.22
C LEU A 252 -13.23 11.13 15.38
N TRP A 253 -13.33 11.04 14.05
CA TRP A 253 -12.29 11.56 13.15
C TRP A 253 -12.03 13.05 13.32
N GLU A 254 -13.08 13.85 13.50
CA GLU A 254 -12.99 15.30 13.73
C GLU A 254 -12.33 15.65 15.07
N THR A 255 -12.41 14.75 16.06
CA THR A 255 -11.76 14.91 17.36
C THR A 255 -10.29 14.47 17.32
N MET A 256 -9.99 13.37 16.63
CA MET A 256 -8.66 12.74 16.64
C MET A 256 -7.68 13.38 15.67
N LEU A 257 -8.17 13.95 14.58
CA LEU A 257 -7.34 14.53 13.53
C LEU A 257 -7.50 16.05 13.48
N ARG A 258 -6.39 16.76 13.26
CA ARG A 258 -6.44 18.18 12.92
C ARG A 258 -7.30 18.36 11.67
N GLY A 259 -8.16 19.39 11.65
CA GLY A 259 -9.11 19.61 10.56
C GLY A 259 -8.45 19.69 9.18
N SER A 260 -7.26 20.27 9.06
CA SER A 260 -6.49 20.31 7.81
C SER A 260 -5.98 18.94 7.37
N HIS A 261 -5.59 18.06 8.31
CA HIS A 261 -5.18 16.70 8.01
C HIS A 261 -6.39 15.86 7.56
N LEU A 262 -7.49 15.90 8.31
CA LEU A 262 -8.71 15.17 7.96
C LEU A 262 -9.24 15.60 6.59
N LYS A 263 -9.23 16.90 6.29
CA LYS A 263 -9.62 17.41 4.97
C LYS A 263 -8.73 16.82 3.87
N ARG A 264 -7.40 16.86 4.04
CA ARG A 264 -6.45 16.31 3.06
C ARG A 264 -6.63 14.80 2.85
N ILE A 265 -6.84 14.05 3.92
CA ILE A 265 -7.10 12.60 3.83
C ILE A 265 -8.43 12.34 3.08
N ARG A 266 -9.50 13.09 3.37
CA ARG A 266 -10.79 12.97 2.66
C ARG A 266 -10.73 13.39 1.20
N GLU A 267 -9.87 14.34 0.83
CA GLU A 267 -9.63 14.69 -0.57
C GLU A 267 -8.90 13.58 -1.33
N LEU A 268 -8.04 12.83 -0.63
CA LEU A 268 -7.25 11.74 -1.21
C LEU A 268 -8.02 10.41 -1.28
N VAL A 269 -8.82 10.10 -0.27
CA VAL A 269 -9.53 8.81 -0.15
C VAL A 269 -10.88 8.90 -0.87
N PRO A 270 -11.13 8.14 -1.95
CA PRO A 270 -12.45 8.13 -2.59
C PRO A 270 -13.53 7.65 -1.60
N MET A 271 -14.78 8.10 -1.79
CA MET A 271 -15.91 7.64 -0.98
C MET A 271 -15.97 6.11 -1.00
N GLY A 272 -16.16 5.50 0.17
CA GLY A 272 -16.15 4.05 0.32
C GLY A 272 -17.13 3.57 1.38
N TRP A 273 -17.45 2.28 1.30
CA TRP A 273 -18.42 1.60 2.15
C TRP A 273 -17.90 0.22 2.50
N VAL A 274 -18.15 -0.22 3.73
CA VAL A 274 -18.04 -1.64 4.08
C VAL A 274 -19.22 -2.35 3.44
N VAL A 275 -18.99 -3.48 2.75
CA VAL A 275 -20.03 -4.27 2.10
C VAL A 275 -20.69 -5.18 3.14
N ASP A 276 -21.38 -4.54 4.08
CA ASP A 276 -22.06 -5.19 5.21
C ASP A 276 -23.46 -5.68 4.78
N PRO A 277 -23.79 -6.97 4.91
CA PRO A 277 -25.09 -7.54 4.54
C PRO A 277 -26.21 -7.20 5.53
N SER A 278 -25.92 -6.51 6.63
CA SER A 278 -26.91 -6.16 7.66
C SER A 278 -28.07 -5.34 7.07
N PRO A 279 -29.34 -5.74 7.33
CA PRO A 279 -30.49 -5.05 6.77
C PRO A 279 -30.62 -3.64 7.35
N LEU A 280 -30.82 -2.66 6.47
CA LEU A 280 -31.06 -1.28 6.87
C LEU A 280 -32.50 -1.09 7.37
N PRO A 281 -32.74 -0.23 8.39
CA PRO A 281 -34.07 0.22 8.74
C PRO A 281 -34.80 0.83 7.53
N PRO A 282 -36.13 0.79 7.44
CA PRO A 282 -36.88 1.26 6.26
C PRO A 282 -36.61 2.71 5.82
N GLN A 283 -36.18 3.57 6.76
CA GLN A 283 -35.88 4.99 6.54
C GLN A 283 -34.39 5.30 6.32
N ALA A 284 -33.52 4.28 6.32
CA ALA A 284 -32.08 4.46 6.13
C ALA A 284 -31.69 4.19 4.67
N ALA A 285 -30.51 4.67 4.26
CA ALA A 285 -29.94 4.40 2.95
C ALA A 285 -28.43 4.28 3.06
N LEU A 286 -27.80 3.58 2.10
CA LEU A 286 -26.36 3.61 1.91
C LEU A 286 -25.96 5.05 1.53
N PRO A 287 -25.17 5.77 2.36
CA PRO A 287 -24.91 7.19 2.16
C PRO A 287 -24.30 7.46 0.78
N LYS A 288 -24.75 8.50 0.08
CA LYS A 288 -24.29 8.93 -1.26
C LYS A 288 -24.69 8.02 -2.42
N LEU A 289 -24.92 6.73 -2.18
CA LEU A 289 -25.56 5.84 -3.16
C LEU A 289 -27.07 6.06 -3.20
N GLU A 290 -27.66 6.49 -2.08
CA GLU A 290 -29.08 6.81 -1.93
C GLU A 290 -30.00 5.62 -2.26
N VAL A 291 -29.55 4.40 -1.95
CA VAL A 291 -30.30 3.14 -2.08
C VAL A 291 -30.43 2.43 -0.75
N HIS A 292 -31.44 1.57 -0.60
CA HIS A 292 -31.77 0.90 0.66
C HIS A 292 -31.00 -0.41 0.88
N SER A 293 -30.49 -1.03 -0.19
CA SER A 293 -29.88 -2.36 -0.13
C SER A 293 -28.74 -2.56 -1.13
N TRP A 294 -27.89 -3.58 -0.89
CA TRP A 294 -26.88 -4.01 -1.86
C TRP A 294 -27.49 -4.68 -3.10
N ASP A 295 -28.71 -5.24 -3.01
CA ASP A 295 -29.45 -5.75 -4.17
C ASP A 295 -29.77 -4.64 -5.17
N GLU A 296 -30.10 -3.44 -4.69
CA GLU A 296 -30.27 -2.27 -5.54
C GLU A 296 -28.95 -1.84 -6.20
N VAL A 297 -27.83 -1.91 -5.47
CA VAL A 297 -26.48 -1.68 -6.04
C VAL A 297 -26.14 -2.73 -7.10
N ALA A 298 -26.52 -3.99 -6.89
CA ALA A 298 -26.38 -5.05 -7.90
C ALA A 298 -27.22 -4.77 -9.15
N ALA A 299 -28.35 -4.09 -9.00
CA ALA A 299 -29.26 -3.74 -10.08
C ALA A 299 -28.85 -2.50 -10.89
N PHE A 300 -27.88 -1.70 -10.41
CA PHE A 300 -27.35 -0.51 -11.08
C PHE A 300 -27.03 -0.74 -12.57
N SER A 301 -27.31 0.29 -13.37
CA SER A 301 -26.87 0.34 -14.77
C SER A 301 -25.35 0.49 -14.87
N GLN A 302 -24.80 0.29 -16.06
CA GLN A 302 -23.37 0.44 -16.30
C GLN A 302 -22.82 1.82 -15.92
N LYS A 303 -23.64 2.88 -16.08
CA LYS A 303 -23.25 4.24 -15.73
C LYS A 303 -23.24 4.50 -14.24
N GLU A 304 -24.11 3.83 -13.48
CA GLU A 304 -24.24 4.01 -12.03
C GLU A 304 -23.16 3.24 -11.27
N ARG A 305 -22.72 2.08 -11.76
CA ARG A 305 -21.66 1.27 -11.15
C ARG A 305 -20.24 1.75 -11.49
N GLN A 306 -20.01 3.06 -11.39
CA GLN A 306 -18.66 3.65 -11.32
C GLN A 306 -18.04 3.38 -9.94
N LEU A 307 -17.94 2.08 -9.62
CA LEU A 307 -17.60 1.55 -8.31
C LEU A 307 -16.55 0.45 -8.45
N VAL A 308 -15.77 0.24 -7.40
CA VAL A 308 -14.73 -0.78 -7.28
C VAL A 308 -15.02 -1.62 -6.04
N LEU A 309 -15.28 -2.91 -6.23
CA LEU A 309 -15.43 -3.90 -5.17
C LEU A 309 -14.06 -4.52 -4.87
N LYS A 310 -13.65 -4.54 -3.60
CA LYS A 310 -12.35 -5.00 -3.14
C LYS A 310 -12.49 -5.90 -1.92
N ILE A 311 -11.77 -7.02 -1.88
CA ILE A 311 -11.59 -7.83 -0.67
C ILE A 311 -10.80 -7.04 0.39
N SER A 312 -11.11 -7.22 1.67
CA SER A 312 -10.32 -6.62 2.77
C SER A 312 -8.94 -7.27 2.86
N GLY A 313 -7.95 -6.53 3.38
CA GLY A 313 -6.51 -6.77 3.13
C GLY A 313 -5.92 -8.10 3.61
N PHE A 314 -6.62 -8.88 4.43
CA PHE A 314 -6.12 -10.13 5.02
C PHE A 314 -6.51 -11.36 4.19
N HIS A 315 -6.06 -11.46 2.94
CA HIS A 315 -6.33 -12.62 2.07
C HIS A 315 -5.33 -12.71 0.92
N GLU A 316 -4.98 -13.91 0.47
CA GLU A 316 -4.03 -14.12 -0.66
C GLU A 316 -4.45 -13.42 -1.97
N THR A 317 -5.76 -13.28 -2.20
CA THR A 317 -6.31 -12.59 -3.37
C THR A 317 -6.42 -11.08 -3.19
N ALA A 318 -6.17 -10.56 -1.98
CA ALA A 318 -6.02 -9.11 -1.75
C ALA A 318 -4.77 -8.56 -2.43
N TRP A 319 -3.83 -9.45 -2.79
CA TRP A 319 -2.63 -9.15 -3.55
C TRP A 319 -2.78 -9.45 -5.06
N GLY A 320 -2.04 -8.73 -5.90
CA GLY A 320 -1.97 -8.99 -7.34
C GLY A 320 -3.27 -8.74 -8.12
N SER A 321 -4.14 -7.82 -7.68
CA SER A 321 -5.39 -7.44 -8.38
C SER A 321 -6.48 -8.52 -8.50
N ARG A 322 -6.32 -9.70 -7.88
CA ARG A 322 -7.26 -10.83 -8.00
C ARG A 322 -8.59 -10.57 -7.30
N GLY A 323 -8.57 -9.85 -6.18
CA GLY A 323 -9.76 -9.45 -5.41
C GLY A 323 -10.28 -8.06 -5.71
N VAL A 324 -10.03 -7.51 -6.90
CA VAL A 324 -10.47 -6.15 -7.30
C VAL A 324 -11.32 -6.20 -8.57
N PHE A 325 -12.56 -5.71 -8.46
CA PHE A 325 -13.58 -5.76 -9.51
C PHE A 325 -14.13 -4.36 -9.81
N ILE A 326 -14.01 -3.91 -11.06
CA ILE A 326 -14.48 -2.59 -11.51
C ILE A 326 -15.88 -2.74 -12.11
N GLY A 327 -16.90 -2.15 -11.48
CA GLY A 327 -18.31 -2.44 -11.79
C GLY A 327 -18.68 -2.17 -13.25
N HIS A 328 -18.25 -1.03 -13.80
CA HIS A 328 -18.60 -0.64 -15.17
C HIS A 328 -17.85 -1.41 -16.27
N ASP A 329 -16.77 -2.11 -15.91
CA ASP A 329 -15.99 -2.97 -16.81
C ASP A 329 -16.54 -4.40 -16.91
N LEU A 330 -17.40 -4.80 -15.98
CA LEU A 330 -17.97 -6.16 -15.92
C LEU A 330 -19.35 -6.23 -16.60
N PRO A 331 -19.75 -7.35 -17.20
CA PRO A 331 -21.16 -7.61 -17.52
C PRO A 331 -22.06 -7.51 -16.27
N LYS A 332 -23.36 -7.21 -16.44
CA LYS A 332 -24.29 -7.07 -15.29
C LYS A 332 -24.37 -8.34 -14.45
N ALA A 333 -24.51 -9.50 -15.10
CA ALA A 333 -24.59 -10.79 -14.41
C ALA A 333 -23.35 -11.06 -13.55
N GLU A 334 -22.16 -10.81 -14.09
CA GLU A 334 -20.90 -10.98 -13.34
C GLU A 334 -20.80 -9.99 -12.18
N TRP A 335 -21.17 -8.72 -12.36
CA TRP A 335 -21.21 -7.75 -11.26
C TRP A 335 -22.10 -8.20 -10.10
N THR A 336 -23.32 -8.65 -10.42
CA THR A 336 -24.27 -9.17 -9.43
C THR A 336 -23.71 -10.39 -8.70
N GLU A 337 -23.12 -11.34 -9.42
CA GLU A 337 -22.50 -12.53 -8.84
C GLU A 337 -21.36 -12.18 -7.87
N ARG A 338 -20.47 -11.27 -8.26
CA ARG A 338 -19.35 -10.83 -7.41
C ARG A 338 -19.81 -10.11 -6.15
N LEU A 339 -20.84 -9.25 -6.25
CA LEU A 339 -21.39 -8.56 -5.09
C LEU A 339 -22.11 -9.53 -4.15
N SER A 340 -22.87 -10.50 -4.69
CA SER A 340 -23.48 -11.57 -3.89
C SER A 340 -22.42 -12.37 -3.13
N HIS A 341 -21.35 -12.79 -3.81
CA HIS A 341 -20.24 -13.48 -3.18
C HIS A 341 -19.64 -12.65 -2.03
N ALA A 342 -19.39 -11.36 -2.25
CA ALA A 342 -18.84 -10.48 -1.22
C ALA A 342 -19.74 -10.37 0.03
N LEU A 343 -21.07 -10.39 -0.16
CA LEU A 343 -22.03 -10.36 0.94
C LEU A 343 -22.09 -11.68 1.71
N ASP A 344 -22.07 -12.80 0.99
CA ASP A 344 -22.08 -14.15 1.57
C ASP A 344 -20.78 -14.43 2.36
N ASP A 345 -19.66 -13.94 1.85
CA ASP A 345 -18.32 -14.14 2.41
C ASP A 345 -18.01 -13.20 3.60
N PHE A 346 -18.81 -12.16 3.83
CA PHE A 346 -18.56 -11.09 4.80
C PHE A 346 -18.17 -11.56 6.21
N SER A 347 -18.76 -12.67 6.68
CA SER A 347 -18.49 -13.23 8.01
C SER A 347 -17.13 -13.92 8.14
N GLN A 348 -16.50 -14.27 7.02
CA GLN A 348 -15.18 -14.89 6.95
C GLN A 348 -14.14 -13.88 6.47
N GLN A 349 -14.48 -13.13 5.43
CA GLN A 349 -13.66 -12.09 4.86
C GLN A 349 -14.51 -10.87 4.51
N PRO A 350 -14.28 -9.72 5.18
CA PRO A 350 -14.98 -8.50 4.82
C PRO A 350 -14.62 -8.01 3.41
N TRP A 351 -15.53 -7.26 2.82
CA TRP A 351 -15.33 -6.59 1.53
C TRP A 351 -15.62 -5.10 1.67
N MET A 352 -15.03 -4.31 0.79
CA MET A 352 -15.32 -2.89 0.67
C MET A 352 -15.71 -2.50 -0.75
N MET A 353 -16.59 -1.52 -0.84
CA MET A 353 -16.95 -0.82 -2.06
C MET A 353 -16.28 0.56 -2.04
N GLN A 354 -15.85 1.05 -3.19
CA GLN A 354 -15.27 2.38 -3.31
C GLN A 354 -15.68 3.04 -4.63
N GLU A 355 -15.85 4.36 -4.65
CA GLU A 355 -15.98 5.10 -5.91
C GLU A 355 -14.79 4.85 -6.82
N PHE A 356 -15.06 4.56 -8.09
CA PHE A 356 -14.04 4.52 -9.11
C PHE A 356 -13.47 5.92 -9.36
N ARG A 357 -12.15 6.01 -9.56
CA ARG A 357 -11.47 7.24 -9.91
C ARG A 357 -10.69 7.04 -11.20
N GLU A 358 -10.93 7.93 -12.16
CA GLU A 358 -10.20 7.95 -13.41
C GLU A 358 -8.78 8.49 -13.20
N THR A 359 -7.82 7.80 -13.79
CA THR A 359 -6.45 8.30 -13.93
C THR A 359 -6.33 9.13 -15.20
N ARG A 360 -5.59 10.24 -15.14
CA ARG A 360 -5.19 10.99 -16.34
C ARG A 360 -4.23 10.16 -17.19
N VAL A 361 -4.28 10.40 -18.49
CA VAL A 361 -3.34 9.80 -19.45
C VAL A 361 -2.15 10.72 -19.60
N VAL A 362 -0.95 10.18 -19.45
CA VAL A 362 0.31 10.88 -19.71
C VAL A 362 0.96 10.33 -20.96
N GLU A 363 1.75 11.18 -21.62
CA GLU A 363 2.70 10.75 -22.65
C GLU A 363 4.09 10.64 -22.01
N HIS A 364 4.78 9.52 -22.23
CA HIS A 364 6.10 9.29 -21.64
C HIS A 364 7.01 8.53 -22.60
N PRO A 365 8.28 8.94 -22.77
CA PRO A 365 9.23 8.19 -23.59
C PRO A 365 9.63 6.88 -22.90
N VAL A 366 9.83 5.82 -23.68
CA VAL A 366 10.37 4.53 -23.23
C VAL A 366 11.33 4.00 -24.29
N PHE A 367 12.24 3.13 -23.88
CA PHE A 367 13.14 2.42 -24.78
C PHE A 367 12.46 1.20 -25.40
N ARG A 368 12.69 1.01 -26.70
CA ARG A 368 12.57 -0.29 -27.36
C ARG A 368 13.82 -1.13 -27.14
N ASP A 369 13.73 -2.42 -27.44
CA ASP A 369 14.84 -3.37 -27.27
C ASP A 369 16.12 -2.98 -28.04
N ASP A 370 15.96 -2.31 -29.18
CA ASP A 370 17.03 -1.81 -30.06
C ASP A 370 17.66 -0.48 -29.58
N GLY A 371 17.20 0.07 -28.45
CA GLY A 371 17.66 1.34 -27.90
C GLY A 371 17.00 2.58 -28.51
N SER A 372 16.12 2.42 -29.51
CA SER A 372 15.30 3.53 -30.00
C SER A 372 14.26 3.95 -28.97
N VAL A 373 13.89 5.23 -28.97
CA VAL A 373 12.89 5.78 -28.05
C VAL A 373 11.53 5.83 -28.73
N GLU A 374 10.48 5.46 -28.02
CA GLU A 374 9.09 5.66 -28.42
C GLU A 374 8.29 6.32 -27.31
N THR A 375 7.24 7.05 -27.68
CA THR A 375 6.33 7.66 -26.71
C THR A 375 5.14 6.74 -26.50
N ILE A 376 4.92 6.31 -25.26
CA ILE A 376 3.72 5.59 -24.85
C ILE A 376 2.69 6.55 -24.28
N ARG A 377 1.42 6.15 -24.39
CA ARG A 377 0.30 6.77 -23.65
C ARG A 377 -0.08 5.84 -22.52
N GLY A 378 0.02 6.32 -21.28
CA GLY A 378 -0.19 5.47 -20.11
C GLY A 378 -0.90 6.16 -18.96
N ARG A 379 -1.43 5.34 -18.06
CA ARG A 379 -2.02 5.74 -16.78
C ARG A 379 -0.97 5.57 -15.69
N VAL A 380 -0.93 6.50 -14.75
CA VAL A 380 0.13 6.53 -13.72
C VAL A 380 -0.41 6.13 -12.36
N ARG A 381 0.27 5.18 -11.73
CA ARG A 381 0.24 4.94 -10.30
C ARG A 381 1.53 5.46 -9.69
N LEU A 382 1.43 6.33 -8.68
CA LEU A 382 2.53 6.86 -7.90
C LEU A 382 2.59 6.14 -6.56
N CYS A 383 3.78 5.69 -6.19
CA CYS A 383 4.07 5.01 -4.94
C CYS A 383 5.15 5.80 -4.19
N PRO A 384 4.79 6.91 -3.49
CA PRO A 384 5.72 7.61 -2.61
C PRO A 384 6.01 6.79 -1.35
N TYR A 385 7.26 6.75 -0.93
CA TYR A 385 7.69 6.05 0.28
C TYR A 385 7.99 7.06 1.37
N TYR A 386 7.24 6.98 2.47
CA TYR A 386 7.48 7.78 3.66
C TYR A 386 8.06 6.92 4.77
N PHE A 387 9.07 7.45 5.45
CA PHE A 387 9.72 6.78 6.58
C PHE A 387 9.42 7.54 7.85
N THR A 388 8.95 6.82 8.86
CA THR A 388 8.66 7.36 10.18
C THR A 388 9.72 6.88 11.17
N ASP A 389 10.51 7.80 11.68
CA ASP A 389 11.56 7.50 12.65
C ASP A 389 10.99 7.21 14.05
N ALA A 390 11.89 6.87 14.98
CA ALA A 390 11.56 6.60 16.38
C ALA A 390 10.93 7.82 17.09
N ASP A 391 11.29 9.05 16.68
CA ASP A 391 10.73 10.29 17.21
C ASP A 391 9.33 10.61 16.63
N GLY A 392 8.90 9.86 15.60
CA GLY A 392 7.64 10.05 14.90
C GLY A 392 7.64 11.18 13.88
N ARG A 393 8.82 11.56 13.39
CA ARG A 393 8.96 12.41 12.20
C ARG A 393 8.82 11.54 10.97
N THR A 394 8.03 12.01 10.02
CA THR A 394 7.71 11.28 8.79
C THR A 394 8.20 12.08 7.60
N GLU A 395 9.11 11.50 6.82
CA GLU A 395 9.77 12.15 5.68
C GLU A 395 9.63 11.32 4.40
N LEU A 396 9.58 12.01 3.25
CA LEU A 396 9.52 11.38 1.92
C LEU A 396 10.93 10.96 1.50
N GLY A 397 11.14 9.66 1.26
CA GLY A 397 12.42 9.12 0.77
C GLY A 397 12.50 8.96 -0.74
N GLY A 398 11.37 8.83 -1.43
CA GLY A 398 11.35 8.64 -2.89
C GLY A 398 9.94 8.38 -3.41
N CYS A 399 9.77 8.37 -4.73
CA CYS A 399 8.49 8.03 -5.35
C CYS A 399 8.71 7.25 -6.64
N LEU A 400 8.14 6.06 -6.70
CA LEU A 400 8.12 5.25 -7.91
C LEU A 400 6.87 5.56 -8.72
N ALA A 401 7.03 5.80 -10.01
CA ALA A 401 5.92 5.85 -10.94
C ALA A 401 5.85 4.55 -11.74
N THR A 402 4.67 3.92 -11.73
CA THR A 402 4.32 2.86 -12.68
C THR A 402 3.44 3.48 -13.76
N ILE A 403 3.91 3.45 -15.02
CA ILE A 403 3.17 3.97 -16.18
C ILE A 403 2.69 2.76 -16.98
N ALA A 404 1.41 2.41 -16.83
CA ALA A 404 0.81 1.30 -17.55
C ALA A 404 0.12 1.77 -18.84
N PRO A 405 0.33 1.10 -19.99
CA PRO A 405 -0.34 1.42 -21.24
C PRO A 405 -1.87 1.48 -21.11
N VAL A 406 -2.50 2.42 -21.81
CA VAL A 406 -3.96 2.69 -21.71
C VAL A 406 -4.86 1.52 -22.10
N ASP A 407 -4.37 0.58 -22.90
CA ASP A 407 -5.06 -0.64 -23.31
C ASP A 407 -5.12 -1.70 -22.20
N LYS A 408 -4.36 -1.52 -21.11
CA LYS A 408 -4.43 -2.38 -19.93
C LYS A 408 -5.53 -1.91 -18.99
N LYS A 409 -6.41 -2.85 -18.61
CA LYS A 409 -7.54 -2.60 -17.69
C LYS A 409 -7.10 -2.31 -16.25
N LYS A 410 -5.94 -2.84 -15.83
CA LYS A 410 -5.40 -2.69 -14.47
C LYS A 410 -3.94 -2.22 -14.54
N ILE A 411 -3.54 -1.37 -13.60
CA ILE A 411 -2.15 -0.88 -13.45
C ILE A 411 -1.35 -1.89 -12.62
N HIS A 412 -1.41 -3.17 -12.99
CA HIS A 412 -0.65 -4.26 -12.37
C HIS A 412 -0.26 -5.25 -13.48
N GLY A 413 1.03 -5.30 -13.79
CA GLY A 413 1.59 -6.06 -14.91
C GLY A 413 2.86 -5.37 -15.40
N MET A 414 4.03 -5.88 -15.00
CA MET A 414 5.28 -5.12 -15.03
C MET A 414 5.95 -5.09 -16.41
N LYS A 415 5.81 -6.14 -17.23
CA LYS A 415 6.49 -6.24 -18.54
C LYS A 415 6.22 -5.07 -19.48
N ASP A 416 4.96 -4.66 -19.57
CA ASP A 416 4.52 -3.62 -20.50
C ASP A 416 4.50 -2.23 -19.84
N ALA A 417 4.79 -2.14 -18.54
CA ALA A 417 4.78 -0.89 -17.81
C ALA A 417 6.18 -0.30 -17.71
N ALA A 418 6.28 1.03 -17.73
CA ALA A 418 7.51 1.71 -17.39
C ALA A 418 7.57 1.96 -15.88
N LEU A 419 8.72 1.65 -15.28
CA LEU A 419 9.05 1.98 -13.89
C LEU A 419 10.13 3.06 -13.90
N VAL A 420 9.78 4.23 -13.38
CA VAL A 420 10.68 5.40 -13.38
C VAL A 420 10.55 6.15 -12.05
N PRO A 421 11.61 6.84 -11.61
CA PRO A 421 11.47 7.78 -10.51
C PRO A 421 10.70 9.01 -10.98
N VAL A 422 10.27 9.83 -10.02
CA VAL A 422 9.55 11.08 -10.27
C VAL A 422 10.50 12.27 -10.20
N CYS A 423 10.34 13.26 -11.07
CA CYS A 423 11.07 14.54 -11.01
C CYS A 423 10.16 15.76 -10.91
#